data_AF-A0A8D8DWC9-F1
#
_entry.id   AF-A0A8D8DWC9-F1
#
_cell.length_a   1.000
_cell.length_b   1.000
_cell.length_c   1.000
_cell.angle_alpha   90.00
_cell.angle_beta   90.00
_cell.angle_gamma   90.00
#
_symmetry.space_group_name_H-M   'P 1'
#
loop_
_entity.id
_entity.type
_entity.pdbx_description
1 polymer ?
#
loop_
_entity_poly.entity_id
_entity_poly.type
_entity_poly.pdbx_seq_one_letter_code
_entity_poly.pdbx_strand_id
1 'polypeptide(L)'
;HIELFIWWTVVEELILHTTTEIRKLHYEHYQSMMTANGFTPRSLYCTGTVNKLMGMAVSYAIAGQNFLQDTKPKVQQMLQYIQHAFERLVRDTTWMDWSTKRATLDKSEAMRSLIGFPEWILDEEQLKKLYDTLDISDSQHLDNMLQIIRLRNVKKLRYWRLKNVVGWDTLPTNVNAFHTFQDNAITIPIAILQYPFYHLGLE
;
A
#
# COMPACT_ATOMS: atom_id res chain seq x y z
N HIS A 1 23.37 -24.54 12.92
CA HIS A 1 23.15 -23.99 11.56
C HIS A 1 21.85 -23.19 11.46
N ILE A 2 20.68 -23.74 11.81
CA ILE A 2 19.38 -23.01 11.72
C ILE A 2 19.32 -21.82 12.69
N GLU A 3 19.74 -21.99 13.94
CA GLU A 3 19.73 -20.92 14.93
C GLU A 3 20.57 -19.70 14.50
N LEU A 4 21.79 -19.96 14.01
CA LEU A 4 22.66 -18.90 13.48
C LEU A 4 22.00 -18.15 12.33
N PHE A 5 21.34 -18.88 11.41
CA PHE A 5 20.62 -18.28 10.30
C PHE A 5 19.46 -17.40 10.79
N ILE A 6 18.66 -17.87 11.75
CA ILE A 6 17.55 -17.10 12.34
C ILE A 6 18.07 -15.80 12.97
N TRP A 7 19.12 -15.89 13.79
CA TRP A 7 19.72 -14.71 14.42
C TRP A 7 20.33 -13.76 13.40
N TRP A 8 20.93 -14.28 12.34
CA TRP A 8 21.46 -13.45 11.26
C TRP A 8 20.36 -12.67 10.55
N THR A 9 19.20 -13.28 10.28
CA THR A 9 18.03 -12.56 9.73
C THR A 9 17.56 -11.45 10.66
N VAL A 10 17.53 -11.68 11.97
CA VAL A 10 17.17 -10.64 12.95
C VAL A 10 18.17 -9.50 12.93
N VAL A 11 19.47 -9.81 12.87
CA VAL A 11 20.52 -8.80 12.76
C VAL A 11 20.36 -7.99 11.48
N GLU A 12 20.18 -8.61 10.32
CA GLU A 12 20.00 -7.93 9.03
C GLU A 12 18.77 -6.99 9.04
N GLU A 13 17.66 -7.39 9.63
CA GLU A 13 16.46 -6.54 9.73
C GLU A 13 16.66 -5.34 10.68
N LEU A 14 17.40 -5.53 11.78
CA LEU A 14 17.59 -4.49 12.79
C LEU A 14 18.76 -3.55 12.51
N ILE A 15 19.73 -3.96 11.68
CA ILE A 15 21.01 -3.27 11.48
C ILE A 15 20.82 -1.79 11.11
N LEU A 16 19.80 -1.48 10.32
CA LEU A 16 19.47 -0.14 9.85
C LEU A 16 18.87 0.78 10.93
N HIS A 17 18.51 0.22 12.08
CA HIS A 17 17.86 0.90 13.21
C HIS A 17 18.78 1.04 14.43
N THR A 18 20.06 0.70 14.29
CA THR A 18 21.06 0.76 15.38
C THR A 18 21.95 2.01 15.27
N THR A 19 23.27 1.86 15.42
CA THR A 19 24.24 2.95 15.41
C THR A 19 24.69 3.33 14.00
N THR A 20 25.30 4.51 13.87
CA THR A 20 25.82 5.00 12.59
C THR A 20 26.91 4.09 12.03
N GLU A 21 27.76 3.54 12.91
CA GLU A 21 28.87 2.65 12.56
C GLU A 21 28.36 1.36 11.91
N ILE A 22 27.38 0.73 12.55
CA ILE A 22 26.79 -0.52 12.09
C ILE A 22 26.01 -0.32 10.78
N ARG A 23 25.28 0.79 10.66
CA ARG A 23 24.62 1.18 9.41
C ARG A 23 25.61 1.38 8.27
N LYS A 24 26.75 2.03 8.54
CA LYS A 24 27.80 2.25 7.55
C LYS A 24 28.34 0.93 7.02
N LEU A 25 28.63 -0.03 7.90
CA LEU A 25 29.07 -1.38 7.50
C LEU A 25 28.04 -2.07 6.61
N HIS A 26 26.75 -1.99 6.95
CA HIS A 26 25.68 -2.53 6.12
C HIS A 26 25.66 -1.88 4.73
N TYR A 27 25.81 -0.56 4.64
CA TYR A 27 25.83 0.14 3.35
C TYR A 27 27.06 -0.22 2.51
N GLU A 28 28.25 -0.31 3.10
CA GLU A 28 29.47 -0.73 2.42
C GLU A 28 29.31 -2.15 1.83
N HIS A 29 28.73 -3.07 2.60
CA HIS A 29 28.39 -4.40 2.13
C HIS A 29 27.37 -4.36 0.99
N TYR A 30 26.26 -3.63 1.16
CA TYR A 30 25.20 -3.52 0.14
C TYR A 30 25.70 -2.90 -1.17
N GLN A 31 26.57 -1.89 -1.10
CA GLN A 31 27.21 -1.26 -2.26
C GLN A 31 28.15 -2.22 -3.01
N SER A 32 28.79 -3.16 -2.30
CA SER A 32 29.62 -4.18 -2.94
C SER A 32 28.78 -5.18 -3.77
N MET A 33 27.49 -5.32 -3.43
CA MET A 33 26.55 -6.24 -4.11
C MET A 33 25.70 -5.57 -5.20
N MET A 34 25.46 -4.26 -5.10
CA MET A 34 24.56 -3.52 -5.99
C MET A 34 25.36 -2.60 -6.92
N THR A 35 25.07 -2.65 -8.21
CA THR A 35 25.67 -1.76 -9.22
C THR A 35 25.19 -0.31 -9.14
N ALA A 36 24.22 -0.02 -8.27
CA ALA A 36 23.63 1.30 -8.10
C ALA A 36 24.49 2.18 -7.16
N ASN A 37 25.01 3.28 -7.70
CA ASN A 37 25.66 4.32 -6.92
C ASN A 37 24.61 5.17 -6.20
N GLY A 38 24.63 5.19 -4.87
CA GLY A 38 23.88 6.21 -4.13
C GLY A 38 23.63 5.87 -2.66
N PHE A 39 23.94 6.84 -1.80
CA PHE A 39 23.46 6.85 -0.42
C PHE A 39 22.03 7.39 -0.40
N THR A 40 21.08 6.65 0.17
CA THR A 40 19.75 7.23 0.46
C THR A 40 19.87 8.15 1.67
N PRO A 41 19.57 9.46 1.55
CA PRO A 41 19.57 10.38 2.68
C PRO A 41 18.79 9.83 3.87
N ARG A 42 19.28 10.08 5.09
CA ARG A 42 18.64 9.58 6.32
C ARG A 42 17.19 10.03 6.43
N SER A 43 16.87 11.25 6.02
CA SER A 43 15.49 11.77 6.00
C SER A 43 14.58 10.90 5.14
N LEU A 44 14.97 10.62 3.89
CA LEU A 44 14.19 9.77 2.98
C LEU A 44 14.05 8.33 3.51
N TYR A 45 15.09 7.78 4.11
CA TYR A 45 15.02 6.47 4.76
C TYR A 45 14.02 6.46 5.92
N CYS A 46 14.06 7.46 6.79
CA CYS A 46 13.12 7.61 7.92
C CYS A 46 11.68 7.81 7.41
N THR A 47 11.46 8.69 6.43
CA THR A 47 10.13 8.90 5.82
C THR A 47 9.58 7.62 5.20
N GLY A 48 10.41 6.89 4.44
CA GLY A 48 10.03 5.60 3.85
C GLY A 48 9.70 4.55 4.90
N THR A 49 10.45 4.53 6.00
CA THR A 49 10.22 3.63 7.15
C THR A 49 8.89 3.92 7.82
N VAL A 50 8.62 5.18 8.15
CA VAL A 50 7.33 5.61 8.74
C VAL A 50 6.18 5.31 7.78
N ASN A 51 6.32 5.59 6.48
CA ASN A 51 5.29 5.25 5.50
C ASN A 51 5.03 3.74 5.41
N LYS A 52 6.08 2.91 5.38
CA LYS A 52 5.96 1.45 5.33
C LYS A 52 5.26 0.87 6.55
N LEU A 53 5.44 1.50 7.71
CA LEU A 53 5.00 0.96 9.00
C LEU A 53 3.66 1.55 9.49
N MET A 54 3.48 2.85 9.27
CA MET A 54 2.34 3.66 9.72
C MET A 54 1.65 4.33 8.53
N GLY A 55 1.63 3.66 7.38
CA GLY A 55 1.16 4.25 6.13
C GLY A 55 -0.27 4.76 6.14
N MET A 56 -1.17 4.21 6.97
CA MET A 56 -2.53 4.77 7.12
C MET A 56 -2.51 6.12 7.85
N ALA A 57 -1.68 6.28 8.89
CA ALA A 57 -1.46 7.57 9.54
C ALA A 57 -0.80 8.58 8.59
N VAL A 58 0.18 8.16 7.79
CA VAL A 58 0.78 9.03 6.77
C VAL A 58 -0.25 9.42 5.70
N SER A 59 -1.12 8.48 5.32
CA SER A 59 -2.18 8.72 4.34
C SER A 59 -3.17 9.77 4.80
N TYR A 60 -3.43 9.89 6.11
CA TYR A 60 -4.28 10.96 6.65
C TYR A 60 -3.80 12.35 6.24
N ALA A 61 -2.48 12.58 6.18
CA ALA A 61 -1.91 13.88 5.82
C ALA A 61 -2.14 14.28 4.35
N ILE A 62 -2.42 13.31 3.47
CA ILE A 62 -2.71 13.55 2.06
C ILE A 62 -4.17 13.25 1.70
N ALA A 63 -4.92 12.65 2.62
CA ALA A 63 -6.35 12.41 2.48
C ALA A 63 -7.10 13.72 2.70
N GLY A 64 -8.25 13.86 2.05
CA GLY A 64 -9.06 15.07 2.21
C GLY A 64 -10.48 14.87 1.75
N GLN A 65 -11.41 15.57 2.41
CA GLN A 65 -12.83 15.52 2.08
C GLN A 65 -13.10 16.00 0.65
N ASN A 66 -12.36 17.01 0.17
CA ASN A 66 -12.45 17.52 -1.20
C ASN A 66 -12.15 16.42 -2.23
N PHE A 67 -11.18 15.54 -1.97
CA PHE A 67 -10.91 14.42 -2.87
C PHE A 67 -12.13 13.50 -3.00
N LEU A 68 -12.83 13.21 -1.90
CA LEU A 68 -14.03 12.35 -1.92
C LEU A 68 -15.20 12.99 -2.65
N GLN A 69 -15.33 14.33 -2.60
CA GLN A 69 -16.42 15.07 -3.21
C GLN A 69 -16.17 15.36 -4.70
N ASP A 70 -14.94 15.66 -5.08
CA ASP A 70 -14.62 16.17 -6.41
C ASP A 70 -13.89 15.14 -7.29
N THR A 71 -12.76 14.61 -6.81
CA THR A 71 -11.87 13.75 -7.62
C THR A 71 -12.36 12.31 -7.70
N LYS A 72 -12.77 11.72 -6.56
CA LYS A 72 -13.21 10.33 -6.50
C LYS A 72 -14.37 10.02 -7.46
N PRO A 73 -15.44 10.84 -7.56
CA PRO A 73 -16.53 10.59 -8.51
C PRO A 73 -16.07 10.62 -9.97
N LYS A 74 -15.17 11.55 -10.33
CA LYS A 74 -14.60 11.63 -11.68
C LYS A 74 -13.77 10.39 -12.04
N VAL A 75 -12.90 9.96 -11.13
CA VAL A 75 -12.11 8.72 -11.33
C VAL A 75 -13.02 7.51 -11.41
N GLN A 76 -14.08 7.44 -10.60
CA GLN A 76 -15.07 6.37 -10.66
C GLN A 76 -15.81 6.35 -11.99
N GLN A 77 -16.17 7.51 -12.54
CA GLN A 77 -16.78 7.63 -13.86
C GLN A 77 -15.81 7.18 -14.98
N MET A 78 -14.53 7.55 -14.89
CA MET A 78 -13.51 7.06 -15.83
C MET A 78 -13.39 5.54 -15.81
N LEU A 79 -13.40 4.92 -14.62
CA LEU A 79 -13.38 3.47 -14.49
C LEU A 79 -14.62 2.81 -15.09
N GLN A 80 -15.80 3.40 -14.93
CA GLN A 80 -17.03 2.91 -15.58
C GLN A 80 -16.89 2.95 -17.11
N TYR A 81 -16.31 4.00 -17.68
CA TYR A 81 -16.07 4.07 -19.13
C TYR A 81 -15.08 3.01 -19.61
N ILE A 82 -14.01 2.76 -18.85
CA ILE A 82 -13.04 1.69 -19.15
C ILE A 82 -13.72 0.31 -19.06
N GLN A 83 -14.53 0.07 -18.03
CA GLN A 83 -15.29 -1.16 -17.85
C GLN A 83 -16.24 -1.41 -19.02
N HIS A 84 -17.02 -0.40 -19.43
CA HIS A 84 -17.92 -0.53 -20.58
C HIS A 84 -17.16 -0.76 -21.90
N ALA A 85 -16.01 -0.10 -22.10
CA ALA A 85 -15.18 -0.36 -23.27
C ALA A 85 -14.66 -1.81 -23.29
N PHE A 86 -14.21 -2.32 -22.13
CA PHE A 86 -13.79 -3.71 -21.98
C PHE A 86 -14.94 -4.69 -22.27
N GLU A 87 -16.14 -4.45 -21.73
CA GLU A 87 -17.30 -5.30 -21.97
C GLU A 87 -17.70 -5.35 -23.45
N ARG A 88 -17.58 -4.24 -24.19
CA ARG A 88 -17.79 -4.21 -25.64
C ARG A 88 -16.73 -5.05 -26.35
N LEU A 89 -15.45 -4.90 -26.00
CA LEU A 89 -14.37 -5.72 -26.57
C LEU A 89 -14.59 -7.22 -26.33
N VAL A 90 -15.06 -7.61 -25.14
CA VAL A 90 -15.39 -9.01 -24.81
C VAL A 90 -16.53 -9.54 -25.67
N ARG A 91 -17.57 -8.73 -25.92
CA ARG A 91 -18.70 -9.13 -26.78
C ARG A 91 -18.28 -9.31 -28.23
N ASP A 92 -17.44 -8.41 -28.74
CA ASP A 92 -17.06 -8.35 -30.15
C ASP A 92 -15.98 -9.36 -30.55
N THR A 93 -15.19 -9.85 -29.58
CA THR A 93 -14.06 -10.73 -29.90
C THR A 93 -14.50 -12.10 -30.44
N THR A 94 -13.78 -12.65 -31.41
CA THR A 94 -14.16 -13.90 -32.10
C THR A 94 -13.53 -15.16 -31.52
N TRP A 95 -12.49 -15.02 -30.67
CA TRP A 95 -11.74 -16.17 -30.14
C TRP A 95 -12.36 -16.79 -28.88
N MET A 96 -13.28 -16.08 -28.19
CA MET A 96 -13.98 -16.60 -27.01
C MET A 96 -15.34 -17.20 -27.38
N ASP A 97 -15.64 -18.38 -26.84
CA ASP A 97 -16.99 -18.95 -26.87
C ASP A 97 -17.99 -18.15 -26.01
N TRP A 98 -19.27 -18.42 -26.19
CA TRP A 98 -20.34 -17.68 -25.52
C TRP A 98 -20.34 -17.85 -24.00
N SER A 99 -20.08 -19.05 -23.48
CA SER A 99 -20.00 -19.31 -22.04
C SER A 99 -18.85 -18.55 -21.37
N THR A 100 -17.68 -18.54 -22.01
CA THR A 100 -16.49 -17.82 -21.55
C THR A 100 -16.70 -16.31 -21.59
N LYS A 101 -17.35 -15.79 -22.64
CA LYS A 101 -17.76 -14.38 -22.69
C LYS A 101 -18.70 -14.02 -21.54
N ARG A 102 -19.72 -14.84 -21.29
CA ARG A 102 -20.69 -14.60 -20.21
C ARG A 102 -19.99 -14.54 -18.85
N ALA A 103 -19.16 -15.53 -18.53
CA ALA A 103 -18.41 -15.56 -17.28
C ALA A 103 -17.45 -14.37 -17.13
N THR A 104 -16.83 -13.92 -18.24
CA THR A 104 -15.94 -12.74 -18.25
C THR A 104 -16.72 -11.45 -17.96
N LEU A 105 -17.90 -11.29 -18.57
CA LEU A 105 -18.77 -10.15 -18.32
C LEU A 105 -19.30 -10.15 -16.87
N ASP A 106 -19.74 -11.31 -16.37
CA ASP A 106 -20.19 -11.44 -14.97
C ASP A 106 -19.06 -11.08 -13.98
N LYS A 107 -17.80 -11.49 -14.27
CA LYS A 107 -16.62 -11.10 -13.48
C LYS A 107 -16.33 -9.60 -13.57
N SER A 108 -16.43 -9.02 -14.78
CA SER A 108 -16.24 -7.59 -15.01
C SER A 108 -17.25 -6.77 -14.21
N GLU A 109 -18.53 -7.14 -14.27
CA GLU A 109 -19.63 -6.47 -13.55
C GLU A 109 -19.46 -6.57 -12.03
N ALA A 110 -19.01 -7.72 -11.52
CA ALA A 110 -18.77 -7.94 -10.10
C ALA A 110 -17.47 -7.30 -9.55
N MET A 111 -16.67 -6.64 -10.40
CA MET A 111 -15.38 -6.09 -10.01
C MET A 111 -15.55 -4.83 -9.15
N ARG A 112 -14.83 -4.79 -8.02
CA ARG A 112 -14.87 -3.66 -7.07
C ARG A 112 -13.79 -2.64 -7.38
N SER A 113 -14.04 -1.38 -7.06
CA SER A 113 -13.05 -0.31 -7.18
C SER A 113 -12.80 0.35 -5.83
N LEU A 114 -11.54 0.33 -5.39
CA LEU A 114 -11.06 1.02 -4.19
C LEU A 114 -10.25 2.24 -4.64
N ILE A 115 -10.81 3.44 -4.49
CA ILE A 115 -10.27 4.68 -5.09
C ILE A 115 -9.84 5.65 -3.99
N GLY A 116 -8.63 6.17 -4.10
CA GLY A 116 -8.01 7.11 -3.17
C GLY A 116 -7.50 6.44 -1.90
N PHE A 117 -8.35 6.41 -0.88
CA PHE A 117 -8.03 5.93 0.46
C PHE A 117 -9.28 5.37 1.17
N PRO A 118 -9.12 4.55 2.22
CA PRO A 118 -10.26 4.12 3.02
C PRO A 118 -10.85 5.30 3.79
N GLU A 119 -12.14 5.59 3.61
CA GLU A 119 -12.77 6.80 4.16
C GLU A 119 -12.69 6.90 5.70
N TRP A 120 -12.65 5.76 6.39
CA TRP A 120 -12.51 5.73 7.86
C TRP A 120 -11.21 6.38 8.37
N ILE A 121 -10.18 6.57 7.54
CA ILE A 121 -8.95 7.25 8.00
C ILE A 121 -9.18 8.73 8.29
N LEU A 122 -10.23 9.34 7.72
CA LEU A 122 -10.61 10.73 8.00
C LEU A 122 -11.26 10.90 9.37
N ASP A 123 -11.71 9.80 9.98
CA ASP A 123 -12.14 9.78 11.37
C ASP A 123 -10.90 9.61 12.27
N GLU A 124 -10.50 10.71 12.91
CA GLU A 124 -9.34 10.74 13.80
C GLU A 124 -9.44 9.74 14.95
N GLU A 125 -10.64 9.47 15.47
CA GLU A 125 -10.82 8.53 16.57
C GLU A 125 -10.53 7.10 16.10
N GLN A 126 -11.05 6.73 14.93
CA GLN A 126 -10.76 5.42 14.32
C GLN A 126 -9.27 5.28 13.97
N LEU A 127 -8.66 6.35 13.46
CA LEU A 127 -7.23 6.34 13.15
C LEU A 127 -6.38 6.23 14.41
N LYS A 128 -6.69 6.96 15.48
CA LYS A 128 -6.00 6.86 16.77
C LYS A 128 -6.16 5.47 17.37
N LYS A 129 -7.36 4.89 17.31
CA LYS A 129 -7.65 3.53 17.77
C LYS A 129 -6.83 2.46 17.03
N LEU A 130 -6.43 2.71 15.77
CA LEU A 130 -5.54 1.79 15.05
C LEU A 130 -4.13 1.72 15.68
N TYR A 131 -3.71 2.79 16.36
CA TYR A 131 -2.36 2.96 16.90
C TYR A 131 -2.35 3.13 18.43
N ASP A 132 -3.46 2.83 19.11
CA ASP A 132 -3.68 3.08 20.54
C ASP A 132 -2.72 2.33 21.47
N THR A 133 -2.19 1.19 21.04
CA THR A 133 -1.23 0.40 21.82
C THR A 133 0.21 0.88 21.73
N LEU A 134 0.49 1.93 20.94
CA LEU A 134 1.85 2.43 20.74
C LEU A 134 2.18 3.51 21.76
N ASP A 135 3.30 3.34 22.47
CA ASP A 135 3.90 4.36 23.33
C ASP A 135 5.24 4.79 22.72
N ILE A 136 5.18 5.79 21.84
CA ILE A 136 6.31 6.21 21.01
C ILE A 136 7.08 7.34 21.70
N SER A 137 8.40 7.18 21.81
CA SER A 137 9.31 8.17 22.41
C SER A 137 10.36 8.65 21.43
N ASP A 138 10.62 9.96 21.40
CA ASP A 138 11.63 10.56 20.51
C ASP A 138 13.06 10.05 20.77
N SER A 139 13.33 9.52 21.96
CA SER A 139 14.66 9.02 22.35
C SER A 139 14.83 7.50 22.21
N GLN A 140 13.77 6.75 21.92
CA GLN A 140 13.78 5.28 21.93
C GLN A 140 13.45 4.67 20.55
N HIS A 141 14.24 5.02 19.53
CA HIS A 141 13.99 4.60 18.14
C HIS A 141 13.81 3.08 17.96
N LEU A 142 14.71 2.27 18.54
CA LEU A 142 14.63 0.82 18.39
C LEU A 142 13.39 0.24 19.07
N ASP A 143 13.05 0.71 20.27
CA ASP A 143 11.85 0.26 20.98
C ASP A 143 10.58 0.65 20.22
N ASN A 144 10.51 1.88 19.67
CA ASN A 144 9.41 2.31 18.80
C ASN A 144 9.21 1.35 17.61
N MET A 145 10.31 0.97 16.96
CA MET A 145 10.28 0.04 15.83
C MET A 145 9.74 -1.34 16.25
N LEU A 146 10.20 -1.88 17.37
CA LEU A 146 9.75 -3.17 17.90
C LEU A 146 8.26 -3.15 18.27
N GLN A 147 7.78 -2.07 18.90
CA GLN A 147 6.37 -1.89 19.21
C GLN A 147 5.50 -1.90 17.94
N ILE A 148 5.91 -1.16 16.92
CA ILE A 148 5.19 -1.06 15.65
C ILE A 148 5.19 -2.39 14.88
N ILE A 149 6.34 -3.09 14.84
CA ILE A 149 6.44 -4.43 14.22
C ILE A 149 5.51 -5.41 14.93
N ARG A 150 5.48 -5.38 16.26
CA ARG A 150 4.57 -6.22 17.07
C ARG A 150 3.11 -5.93 16.74
N LEU A 151 2.71 -4.65 16.71
CA LEU A 151 1.35 -4.24 16.34
C LEU A 151 0.97 -4.78 14.94
N ARG A 152 1.85 -4.60 13.94
CA ARG A 152 1.62 -5.09 12.57
C ARG A 152 1.44 -6.60 12.51
N ASN A 153 2.30 -7.36 13.20
CA ASN A 153 2.22 -8.82 13.22
C ASN A 153 0.93 -9.29 13.89
N VAL A 154 0.56 -8.70 15.04
CA VAL A 154 -0.71 -9.03 15.71
C VAL A 154 -1.91 -8.68 14.81
N LYS A 155 -1.90 -7.53 14.15
CA LYS A 155 -2.95 -7.14 13.20
C LYS A 155 -3.06 -8.12 12.03
N LYS A 156 -1.93 -8.54 11.45
CA LYS A 156 -1.89 -9.53 10.36
C LYS A 156 -2.40 -10.90 10.79
N LEU A 157 -2.02 -11.37 11.98
CA LEU A 157 -2.51 -12.64 12.54
C LEU A 157 -4.02 -12.59 12.83
N ARG A 158 -4.53 -11.45 13.31
CA ARG A 158 -5.98 -11.24 13.49
C ARG A 158 -6.71 -11.22 12.15
N TYR A 159 -6.14 -10.57 11.13
CA TYR A 159 -6.70 -10.49 9.79
C TYR A 159 -6.94 -11.89 9.19
N TRP A 160 -5.99 -12.82 9.35
CA TRP A 160 -6.13 -14.21 8.88
C TRP A 160 -7.26 -15.01 9.52
N ARG A 161 -7.85 -14.53 10.63
CA ARG A 161 -9.02 -15.17 11.25
C ARG A 161 -10.34 -14.66 10.68
N LEU A 162 -10.32 -13.54 9.96
CA LEU A 162 -11.51 -12.96 9.37
C LEU A 162 -11.80 -13.65 8.02
N LYS A 163 -13.08 -13.92 7.75
CA LYS A 163 -13.53 -14.48 6.46
C LYS A 163 -14.05 -13.37 5.57
N ASN A 164 -13.73 -13.42 4.28
CA ASN A 164 -14.26 -12.53 3.24
C ASN A 164 -14.05 -11.03 3.52
N VAL A 165 -12.94 -10.65 4.14
CA VAL A 165 -12.61 -9.23 4.30
C VAL A 165 -12.07 -8.74 2.96
N VAL A 166 -12.82 -7.86 2.32
CA VAL A 166 -12.34 -7.12 1.17
C VAL A 166 -11.95 -5.74 1.65
N GLY A 167 -10.73 -5.33 1.34
CA GLY A 167 -10.18 -4.09 1.87
C GLY A 167 -8.95 -3.62 1.13
N TRP A 168 -8.34 -2.60 1.71
CA TRP A 168 -7.13 -2.00 1.18
C TRP A 168 -5.91 -2.87 1.53
N ASP A 169 -5.45 -3.66 0.57
CA ASP A 169 -4.19 -4.42 0.67
C ASP A 169 -2.95 -3.56 0.44
N THR A 170 -3.14 -2.36 -0.12
CA THR A 170 -2.07 -1.41 -0.46
C THR A 170 -2.27 -0.09 0.28
N LEU A 171 -1.19 0.68 0.42
CA LEU A 171 -1.24 1.97 1.09
C LEU A 171 -1.71 3.06 0.12
N PRO A 172 -2.57 4.01 0.56
CA PRO A 172 -2.95 5.17 -0.24
C PRO A 172 -1.78 6.05 -0.72
N THR A 173 -0.63 5.96 -0.04
CA THR A 173 0.61 6.66 -0.37
C THR A 173 1.41 6.01 -1.50
N ASN A 174 1.01 4.84 -2.00
CA ASN A 174 1.72 4.17 -3.09
C ASN A 174 1.42 4.85 -4.44
N VAL A 175 2.47 5.29 -5.15
CA VAL A 175 2.36 5.76 -6.54
C VAL A 175 2.36 4.54 -7.48
N ASN A 176 1.26 3.79 -7.46
CA ASN A 176 1.03 2.60 -8.30
C ASN A 176 -0.48 2.31 -8.36
N ALA A 177 -0.91 1.32 -9.13
CA ALA A 177 -2.27 0.76 -9.11
C ALA A 177 -2.20 -0.77 -9.05
N PHE A 178 -3.21 -1.41 -8.47
CA PHE A 178 -3.16 -2.84 -8.16
C PHE A 178 -4.47 -3.54 -8.51
N HIS A 179 -4.38 -4.83 -8.86
CA HIS A 179 -5.53 -5.72 -8.95
C HIS A 179 -5.34 -6.89 -7.97
N THR A 180 -6.26 -7.03 -7.01
CA THR A 180 -6.30 -8.15 -6.07
C THR A 180 -7.27 -9.20 -6.60
N PHE A 181 -6.72 -10.30 -7.13
CA PHE A 181 -7.52 -11.31 -7.82
C PHE A 181 -8.49 -12.07 -6.91
N GLN A 182 -8.11 -12.28 -5.64
CA GLN A 182 -8.93 -12.97 -4.65
C GLN A 182 -10.22 -12.21 -4.35
N ASP A 183 -10.13 -10.87 -4.37
CA ASP A 183 -11.22 -9.97 -4.04
C ASP A 183 -11.96 -9.44 -5.27
N ASN A 184 -11.49 -9.80 -6.48
CA ASN A 184 -11.93 -9.22 -7.74
C ASN A 184 -11.98 -7.68 -7.66
N ALA A 185 -10.89 -7.06 -7.19
CA ALA A 185 -10.86 -5.64 -6.87
C ALA A 185 -9.68 -4.93 -7.56
N ILE A 186 -9.95 -3.72 -8.06
CA ILE A 186 -8.93 -2.78 -8.52
C ILE A 186 -8.75 -1.71 -7.44
N THR A 187 -7.50 -1.44 -7.08
CA THR A 187 -7.14 -0.42 -6.09
C THR A 187 -6.31 0.67 -6.75
N ILE A 188 -6.78 1.91 -6.64
CA ILE A 188 -6.14 3.13 -7.15
C ILE A 188 -5.88 4.07 -5.97
N PRO A 189 -4.71 3.98 -5.33
CA PRO A 189 -4.28 4.89 -4.26
C PRO A 189 -4.37 6.38 -4.65
N ILE A 190 -4.60 7.26 -3.68
CA ILE A 190 -4.62 8.72 -3.93
C ILE A 190 -3.29 9.23 -4.48
N ALA A 191 -2.17 8.63 -4.09
CA ALA A 191 -0.84 9.07 -4.51
C ALA A 191 -0.53 8.84 -6.00
N ILE A 192 -1.26 7.98 -6.73
CA ILE A 192 -1.12 7.91 -8.20
C ILE A 192 -2.00 8.93 -8.93
N LEU A 193 -3.02 9.49 -8.26
CA LEU A 193 -3.98 10.45 -8.83
C LEU A 193 -3.42 11.87 -8.84
N GLN A 194 -2.26 12.03 -9.47
CA GLN A 194 -1.56 13.29 -9.67
C GLN A 194 -0.83 13.25 -11.02
N TYR A 195 -0.30 14.38 -11.45
CA TYR A 195 0.51 14.46 -12.65
C TYR A 195 1.68 13.46 -12.61
N PRO A 196 2.02 12.75 -13.70
CA PRO A 196 1.45 12.87 -15.06
C PRO A 196 0.25 11.95 -15.33
N PHE A 197 -0.26 11.23 -14.34
CA PHE A 197 -1.32 10.22 -14.54
C PHE A 197 -2.74 10.80 -14.48
N TYR A 198 -2.93 11.89 -13.73
CA TYR A 198 -4.20 12.57 -13.53
C TYR A 198 -3.97 14.08 -13.39
N HIS A 199 -5.00 14.92 -13.59
CA HIS A 199 -4.90 16.39 -13.67
C HIS A 199 -4.13 16.88 -14.92
N LEU A 200 -4.42 16.32 -16.09
CA LEU A 200 -3.88 16.76 -17.39
C LEU A 200 -4.76 17.79 -18.13
N GLY A 201 -5.91 18.17 -17.57
CA GLY A 201 -6.90 19.03 -18.22
C GLY A 201 -7.86 18.27 -19.15
N LEU A 202 -7.95 16.94 -18.98
CA LEU A 202 -8.80 16.03 -19.74
C LEU A 202 -9.93 15.42 -18.89
N GLU A 203 -10.07 15.88 -17.64
CA GLU A 203 -11.01 15.37 -16.62
C GLU A 203 -12.04 16.40 -16.14
#